data_AF-A0A1Y1JU16-F1
#
_entry.id   AF-A0A1Y1JU16-F1
#
_cell.length_a   1.000
_cell.length_b   1.000
_cell.length_c   1.000
_cell.angle_alpha   90.00
_cell.angle_beta   90.00
_cell.angle_gamma   90.00
#
_symmetry.space_group_name_H-M   'P 1'
#
loop_
_entity.id
_entity.type
_entity.pdbx_description
1 polymer ?
#
loop_
_entity_poly.entity_id
_entity_poly.type
_entity_poly.pdbx_seq_one_letter_code
_entity_poly.pdbx_strand_id
1 'polypeptide(L)'
;MKNPNLMHVCDILSYVQSTHVTQFMILIEDIHHSLREAKSNIEYLQVITQPCADLMEKQSPAEIPRNLVEILNLFRFIWEQSPFYNSRRKITALCRALSNQIILQCKKFTNLDVVFKEKHSRAAIIMFQTCIDCCVEYTRIYTAVSASHEYLYYHTDAY
;
A
#
# COMPACT_ATOMS: atom_id res chain seq x y z
N MET A 1 -23.95 17.86 7.19
CA MET A 1 -24.33 19.24 6.87
C MET A 1 -24.36 20.06 8.15
N LYS A 2 -23.59 21.14 8.24
CA LYS A 2 -23.51 21.98 9.46
C LYS A 2 -24.03 23.41 9.27
N ASN A 3 -24.46 23.77 8.06
CA ASN A 3 -24.96 25.11 7.75
C ASN A 3 -26.49 25.17 7.96
N PRO A 4 -26.99 25.93 8.95
CA PRO A 4 -28.42 25.99 9.27
C PRO A 4 -29.29 26.55 8.14
N ASN A 5 -28.78 27.55 7.42
CA ASN A 5 -29.52 28.19 6.32
C ASN A 5 -29.72 27.22 5.15
N LEU A 6 -28.70 26.43 4.84
CA LEU A 6 -28.76 25.43 3.78
C LEU A 6 -29.72 24.29 4.15
N MET A 7 -29.77 23.92 5.44
CA MET A 7 -30.71 22.91 5.96
C MET A 7 -32.16 23.40 5.84
N HIS A 8 -32.43 24.64 6.25
CA HIS A 8 -33.76 25.26 6.13
C HIS A 8 -34.25 25.33 4.67
N VAL A 9 -33.37 25.66 3.73
CA VAL A 9 -33.71 25.64 2.29
C VAL A 9 -34.04 24.22 1.83
N CYS A 10 -33.29 23.20 2.27
CA CYS A 10 -33.58 21.80 1.94
C CYS A 10 -34.91 21.33 2.54
N ASP A 11 -35.26 21.77 3.76
CA ASP A 11 -36.51 21.40 4.41
C ASP A 11 -37.72 21.95 3.63
N ILE A 12 -37.66 23.21 3.19
CA ILE A 12 -38.69 23.82 2.32
C ILE A 12 -38.81 23.05 1.00
N LEU A 13 -37.68 22.76 0.35
CA LEU A 13 -37.68 22.04 -0.93
C LEU A 13 -38.18 20.59 -0.79
N SER A 14 -37.96 19.96 0.36
CA SER A 14 -38.45 18.62 0.69
C SER A 14 -39.95 18.63 0.92
N TYR A 15 -40.47 19.66 1.60
CA TYR A 15 -41.91 19.83 1.83
C TYR A 15 -42.69 19.93 0.51
N VAL A 16 -42.15 20.64 -0.48
CA VAL A 16 -42.76 20.75 -1.82
C VAL A 16 -42.43 19.58 -2.75
N GLN A 17 -41.84 18.49 -2.24
CA GLN A 17 -41.49 17.27 -2.98
C GLN A 17 -40.63 17.52 -4.23
N SER A 18 -39.70 18.48 -4.15
CA SER A 18 -38.79 18.78 -5.26
C SER A 18 -37.82 17.62 -5.51
N THR A 19 -37.74 17.15 -6.76
CA THR A 19 -36.75 16.14 -7.16
C THR A 19 -35.30 16.63 -7.02
N HIS A 20 -35.08 17.95 -7.08
CA HIS A 20 -33.76 18.54 -6.95
C HIS A 20 -33.21 18.42 -5.53
N VAL A 21 -34.05 18.49 -4.49
CA VAL A 21 -33.55 18.30 -3.12
C VAL A 21 -33.15 16.85 -2.89
N THR A 22 -33.87 15.87 -3.46
CA THR A 22 -33.48 14.46 -3.37
C THR A 22 -32.11 14.22 -3.99
N GLN A 23 -31.88 14.73 -5.21
CA GLN A 23 -30.58 14.62 -5.88
C GLN A 23 -29.45 15.32 -5.10
N PHE A 24 -29.75 16.49 -4.53
CA PHE A 24 -28.79 17.21 -3.71
C PHE A 24 -28.42 16.46 -2.42
N MET A 25 -29.39 15.84 -1.74
CA MET A 25 -29.14 15.07 -0.53
C MET A 25 -28.31 13.81 -0.80
N ILE A 26 -28.56 13.12 -1.92
CA ILE A 26 -27.72 11.99 -2.38
C ILE A 26 -26.27 12.46 -2.56
N LEU A 27 -26.06 13.59 -3.24
CA LEU A 27 -24.71 14.13 -3.43
C LEU A 27 -24.01 14.47 -2.10
N ILE A 28 -24.75 14.98 -1.11
CA ILE A 28 -24.20 15.25 0.21
C ILE A 28 -23.79 13.96 0.93
N GLU A 29 -24.59 12.91 0.82
CA GLU A 29 -24.26 11.60 1.37
C GLU A 29 -23.00 11.02 0.72
N ASP A 30 -22.88 11.10 -0.61
CA ASP A 30 -21.70 10.68 -1.37
C ASP A 30 -20.44 11.45 -0.94
N ILE A 31 -20.55 12.77 -0.72
CA ILE A 31 -19.45 13.59 -0.21
C ILE A 31 -19.05 13.15 1.21
N HIS A 32 -20.01 12.94 2.10
CA HIS A 32 -19.70 12.48 3.45
C HIS A 32 -19.09 11.08 3.45
N HIS A 33 -19.57 10.17 2.59
CA HIS A 33 -19.00 8.84 2.41
C HIS A 33 -17.55 8.93 1.91
N SER A 34 -17.31 9.68 0.84
CA SER A 34 -15.98 9.91 0.27
C SER A 34 -15.02 10.51 1.30
N LEU A 35 -15.50 11.44 2.15
CA LEU A 35 -14.69 12.03 3.21
C LEU A 35 -14.34 11.00 4.31
N ARG A 36 -15.27 10.11 4.68
CA ARG A 36 -14.98 9.01 5.63
C ARG A 36 -13.95 8.05 5.06
N GLU A 37 -14.13 7.63 3.81
CA GLU A 37 -13.17 6.77 3.11
C GLU A 37 -11.79 7.43 3.05
N ALA A 38 -11.70 8.70 2.63
CA ALA A 38 -10.43 9.41 2.53
C ALA A 38 -9.69 9.50 3.88
N LYS A 39 -10.42 9.84 4.95
CA LYS A 39 -9.83 9.91 6.31
C LYS A 39 -9.30 8.56 6.77
N SER A 40 -10.08 7.50 6.59
CA SER A 40 -9.65 6.16 6.95
C SER A 40 -8.45 5.69 6.11
N ASN A 41 -8.46 5.95 4.80
CA ASN A 41 -7.34 5.61 3.93
C ASN A 41 -6.05 6.32 4.38
N ILE A 42 -6.12 7.60 4.79
CA ILE A 42 -4.97 8.33 5.36
C ILE A 42 -4.50 7.65 6.65
N GLU A 43 -5.42 7.36 7.56
CA GLU A 43 -5.12 6.76 8.88
C GLU A 43 -4.41 5.41 8.76
N TYR A 44 -4.81 4.58 7.79
CA TYR A 44 -4.23 3.25 7.58
C TYR A 44 -2.97 3.29 6.70
N LEU A 45 -2.91 4.13 5.67
CA LEU A 45 -1.74 4.19 4.79
C LEU A 45 -0.55 4.94 5.42
N GLN A 46 -0.78 5.84 6.38
CA GLN A 46 0.33 6.55 7.02
C GLN A 46 1.29 5.61 7.78
N VAL A 47 0.80 4.45 8.25
CA VAL A 47 1.61 3.51 9.06
C VAL A 47 2.75 2.89 8.25
N ILE A 48 2.61 2.83 6.92
CA ILE A 48 3.64 2.30 6.02
C ILE A 48 4.57 3.38 5.49
N THR A 49 4.29 4.67 5.73
CA THR A 49 5.08 5.77 5.18
C THR A 49 6.53 5.72 5.66
N GLN A 50 6.75 5.65 6.98
CA GLN A 50 8.11 5.63 7.53
C GLN A 50 8.86 4.33 7.19
N PRO A 51 8.29 3.12 7.37
CA PRO A 51 8.98 1.88 6.99
C PRO A 51 9.34 1.82 5.51
N CYS A 52 8.49 2.33 4.62
CA CYS A 52 8.81 2.44 3.20
C CYS A 52 9.91 3.47 2.93
N ALA A 53 9.90 4.62 3.63
CA ALA A 53 10.95 5.62 3.50
C ALA A 53 12.32 5.06 3.95
N ASP A 54 12.36 4.35 5.07
CA ASP A 54 13.59 3.71 5.58
C ASP A 54 14.14 2.66 4.61
N LEU A 55 13.26 1.97 3.86
CA LEU A 55 13.64 1.06 2.79
C LEU A 55 14.25 1.82 1.58
N MET A 56 13.75 3.02 1.27
CA MET A 56 14.25 3.84 0.16
C MET A 56 15.67 4.37 0.41
N GLU A 57 16.07 4.51 1.66
CA GLU A 57 17.41 4.97 2.05
C GLU A 57 18.49 3.87 2.01
N LYS A 58 18.09 2.60 1.82
CA LYS A 58 19.05 1.48 1.75
C LYS A 58 19.93 1.58 0.51
N GLN A 59 21.24 1.55 0.74
CA GLN A 59 22.24 1.65 -0.33
C GLN A 59 22.55 0.28 -0.94
N SER A 60 22.43 -0.79 -0.16
CA SER A 60 22.65 -2.16 -0.63
C SER A 60 21.37 -3.00 -0.60
N PRO A 61 21.09 -3.80 -1.66
CA PRO A 61 20.02 -4.80 -1.64
C PRO A 61 20.15 -5.83 -0.51
N ALA A 62 21.35 -6.04 0.05
CA ALA A 62 21.54 -6.94 1.19
C ALA A 62 20.86 -6.44 2.48
N GLU A 63 20.54 -5.14 2.57
CA GLU A 63 19.92 -4.54 3.76
C GLU A 63 18.39 -4.59 3.70
N ILE A 64 17.82 -4.71 2.49
CA ILE A 64 16.39 -4.68 2.21
C ILE A 64 15.60 -5.74 2.99
N PRO A 65 16.00 -7.04 3.02
CA PRO A 65 15.19 -8.11 3.60
C PRO A 65 14.76 -7.88 5.05
N ARG A 66 15.56 -7.15 5.84
CA ARG A 66 15.26 -6.86 7.25
C ARG A 66 14.02 -5.99 7.42
N ASN A 67 13.77 -5.08 6.49
CA ASN A 67 12.61 -4.18 6.50
C ASN A 67 11.36 -4.81 5.86
N LEU A 68 11.54 -5.81 4.98
CA LEU A 68 10.42 -6.40 4.23
C LEU A 68 9.41 -7.11 5.13
N VAL A 69 9.87 -7.79 6.19
CA VAL A 69 8.98 -8.48 7.13
C VAL A 69 8.02 -7.50 7.79
N GLU A 70 8.53 -6.36 8.27
CA GLU A 70 7.74 -5.30 8.89
C GLU A 70 6.73 -4.72 7.89
N ILE A 71 7.18 -4.29 6.71
CA ILE A 71 6.33 -3.67 5.69
C ILE A 71 5.19 -4.62 5.26
N LEU A 72 5.49 -5.89 5.02
CA LEU A 72 4.48 -6.86 4.59
C LEU A 72 3.47 -7.17 5.69
N ASN A 73 3.89 -7.19 6.96
CA ASN A 73 2.95 -7.32 8.09
C ASN A 73 2.07 -6.07 8.22
N LEU A 74 2.58 -4.87 7.93
CA LEU A 74 1.76 -3.66 7.89
C LEU A 74 0.76 -3.68 6.73
N PHE A 75 1.14 -4.20 5.55
CA PHE A 75 0.19 -4.40 4.45
C PHE A 75 -0.93 -5.35 4.85
N ARG A 76 -0.59 -6.42 5.58
CA ARG A 76 -1.56 -7.36 6.14
C ARG A 76 -2.48 -6.68 7.16
N PHE A 77 -1.93 -5.88 8.07
CA PHE A 77 -2.72 -5.09 9.01
C PHE A 77 -3.71 -4.17 8.28
N ILE A 78 -3.27 -3.47 7.23
CA ILE A 78 -4.14 -2.63 6.41
C ILE A 78 -5.24 -3.47 5.75
N TRP A 79 -4.92 -4.66 5.23
CA TRP A 79 -5.92 -5.56 4.66
C TRP A 79 -6.96 -5.97 5.71
N GLU A 80 -6.52 -6.43 6.87
CA GLU A 80 -7.43 -6.99 7.88
C GLU A 80 -8.25 -5.93 8.61
N GLN A 81 -7.70 -4.73 8.81
CA GLN A 81 -8.29 -3.73 9.71
C GLN A 81 -8.88 -2.52 8.97
N SER A 82 -8.44 -2.20 7.75
CA SER A 82 -8.94 -1.01 7.06
C SER A 82 -10.38 -1.21 6.56
N PRO A 83 -11.33 -0.35 6.96
CA PRO A 83 -12.71 -0.46 6.47
C PRO A 83 -12.87 -0.07 5.00
N PHE A 84 -11.91 0.67 4.42
CA PHE A 84 -12.00 1.13 3.03
C PHE A 84 -10.79 0.74 2.15
N TYR A 85 -9.65 0.31 2.71
CA TYR A 85 -8.46 -0.06 1.93
C TYR A 85 -8.18 -1.58 1.88
N ASN A 86 -9.11 -2.42 2.30
CA ASN A 86 -8.96 -3.87 2.42
C ASN A 86 -9.22 -4.69 1.14
N SER A 87 -9.42 -4.07 -0.01
CA SER A 87 -9.68 -4.84 -1.25
C SER A 87 -8.40 -5.49 -1.80
N ARG A 88 -8.53 -6.71 -2.37
CA ARG A 88 -7.43 -7.40 -3.07
C ARG A 88 -6.72 -6.51 -4.09
N ARG A 89 -7.48 -5.70 -4.85
CA ARG A 89 -6.93 -4.77 -5.86
C ARG A 89 -6.00 -3.73 -5.23
N LYS A 90 -6.42 -3.11 -4.13
CA LYS A 90 -5.66 -2.07 -3.41
C LYS A 90 -4.39 -2.67 -2.77
N ILE A 91 -4.50 -3.84 -2.13
CA ILE A 91 -3.34 -4.52 -1.53
C ILE A 91 -2.35 -5.01 -2.60
N THR A 92 -2.84 -5.56 -3.72
CA THR A 92 -1.98 -5.97 -4.85
C THR A 92 -1.19 -4.77 -5.39
N ALA A 93 -1.80 -3.57 -5.43
CA ALA A 93 -1.11 -2.36 -5.85
C ALA A 93 0.03 -1.96 -4.89
N LEU A 94 -0.16 -2.10 -3.57
CA LEU A 94 0.91 -1.89 -2.58
C LEU A 94 2.07 -2.87 -2.76
N CYS A 95 1.77 -4.16 -2.90
CA CYS A 95 2.78 -5.19 -3.15
C CYS A 95 3.57 -4.89 -4.42
N ARG A 96 2.89 -4.50 -5.52
CA ARG A 96 3.55 -4.10 -6.77
C ARG A 96 4.46 -2.89 -6.59
N ALA A 97 4.01 -1.88 -5.84
CA ALA A 97 4.82 -0.70 -5.55
C ALA A 97 6.09 -1.06 -4.78
N LEU A 98 5.97 -1.95 -3.78
CA LEU A 98 7.11 -2.49 -3.03
C LEU A 98 8.08 -3.26 -3.95
N SER A 99 7.58 -4.16 -4.80
CA SER A 99 8.42 -4.88 -5.77
C SER A 99 9.18 -3.93 -6.70
N ASN A 100 8.50 -2.90 -7.20
CA ASN A 100 9.13 -1.88 -8.04
C ASN A 100 10.23 -1.12 -7.29
N GLN A 101 10.01 -0.80 -6.02
CA GLN A 101 11.02 -0.14 -5.20
C GLN A 101 12.27 -1.02 -5.00
N ILE A 102 12.10 -2.32 -4.78
CA ILE A 102 13.22 -3.28 -4.69
C ILE A 102 14.00 -3.31 -6.00
N ILE A 103 13.31 -3.39 -7.15
CA ILE A 103 13.95 -3.35 -8.48
C ILE A 103 14.75 -2.05 -8.65
N LEU A 104 14.22 -0.91 -8.22
CA LEU A 104 14.92 0.37 -8.28
C LEU A 104 16.19 0.37 -7.43
N GLN A 105 16.20 -0.25 -6.25
CA GLN A 105 17.40 -0.37 -5.43
C GLN A 105 18.46 -1.26 -6.08
N CYS A 106 18.06 -2.42 -6.63
CA CYS A 106 18.97 -3.28 -7.38
C CYS A 106 19.58 -2.55 -8.59
N LYS A 107 18.78 -1.72 -9.28
CA LYS A 107 19.25 -0.88 -10.38
C LYS A 107 20.24 0.19 -9.93
N LYS A 108 19.99 0.86 -8.80
CA LYS A 108 20.91 1.88 -8.26
C LYS A 108 22.23 1.27 -7.78
N PHE A 109 22.18 0.06 -7.22
CA PHE A 109 23.34 -0.67 -6.74
C PHE A 109 24.22 -1.22 -7.87
N THR A 110 23.65 -1.45 -9.05
CA THR A 110 24.38 -2.04 -10.18
C THR A 110 25.22 -1.01 -10.94
N ASN A 111 26.53 -1.21 -10.98
CA ASN A 111 27.47 -0.38 -11.74
C ASN A 111 27.89 -1.09 -13.04
N LEU A 112 27.45 -0.56 -14.18
CA LEU A 112 27.73 -1.16 -15.50
C LEU A 112 29.17 -0.93 -15.97
N ASP A 113 29.88 0.06 -15.45
CA ASP A 113 31.28 0.29 -15.80
C ASP A 113 32.17 -0.81 -15.22
N VAL A 114 31.90 -1.24 -14.00
CA VAL A 114 32.53 -2.43 -13.37
C VAL A 114 32.32 -3.68 -14.23
N VAL A 115 31.13 -3.81 -14.84
CA VAL A 115 30.74 -4.97 -15.66
C VAL A 115 31.44 -4.96 -17.01
N PHE A 116 31.45 -3.82 -17.71
CA PHE A 116 31.83 -3.78 -19.13
C PHE A 116 33.20 -3.14 -19.41
N LYS A 117 33.69 -2.26 -18.53
CA LYS A 117 34.91 -1.47 -18.78
C LYS A 117 36.09 -1.89 -17.91
N GLU A 118 35.85 -2.12 -16.63
CA GLU A 118 36.92 -2.22 -15.63
C GLU A 118 37.53 -3.64 -15.53
N LYS A 119 37.02 -4.62 -16.28
CA LYS A 119 37.42 -6.04 -16.24
C LYS A 119 37.38 -6.65 -14.81
N HIS A 120 36.54 -6.10 -13.93
CA HIS A 120 36.38 -6.53 -12.55
C HIS A 120 35.26 -7.57 -12.42
N SER A 121 35.39 -8.69 -13.14
CA SER A 121 34.35 -9.73 -13.24
C SER A 121 33.91 -10.28 -11.88
N ARG A 122 34.82 -10.42 -10.91
CA ARG A 122 34.47 -10.90 -9.57
C ARG A 122 33.57 -9.91 -8.81
N ALA A 123 33.84 -8.62 -8.91
CA ALA A 123 33.01 -7.59 -8.28
C ALA A 123 31.61 -7.53 -8.93
N ALA A 124 31.55 -7.62 -10.26
CA ALA A 124 30.29 -7.71 -10.99
C ALA A 124 29.45 -8.93 -10.58
N ILE A 125 30.07 -10.11 -10.44
CA ILE A 125 29.39 -11.34 -9.97
C ILE A 125 28.82 -11.15 -8.57
N ILE A 126 29.61 -10.63 -7.62
CA ILE A 126 29.15 -10.38 -6.25
C ILE A 126 27.97 -9.39 -6.23
N MET A 127 28.04 -8.34 -7.05
CA MET A 127 27.00 -7.34 -7.16
C MET A 127 25.68 -7.93 -7.68
N PHE A 128 25.73 -8.73 -8.75
CA PHE A 128 24.54 -9.41 -9.26
C PHE A 128 24.00 -10.46 -8.29
N GLN A 129 24.88 -11.22 -7.64
CA GLN A 129 24.47 -12.21 -6.63
C GLN A 129 23.74 -11.52 -5.46
N THR A 130 24.24 -10.37 -5.00
CA THR A 130 23.58 -9.58 -3.95
C THR A 130 22.16 -9.18 -4.33
N CYS A 131 21.94 -8.75 -5.58
CA CYS A 131 20.60 -8.44 -6.09
C CYS A 131 19.70 -9.69 -6.18
N ILE A 132 20.26 -10.82 -6.66
CA ILE A 132 19.53 -12.08 -6.77
C ILE A 132 19.09 -12.57 -5.39
N ASP A 133 20.01 -12.59 -4.43
CA ASP A 133 19.74 -13.02 -3.05
C ASP A 133 18.66 -12.16 -2.41
N CYS A 134 18.69 -10.84 -2.60
CA CYS A 134 17.63 -9.95 -2.15
C CYS A 134 16.26 -10.32 -2.74
N CYS A 135 16.17 -10.61 -4.04
CA CYS A 135 14.92 -11.00 -4.69
C CYS A 135 14.41 -12.37 -4.23
N VAL A 136 15.32 -13.33 -4.01
CA VAL A 136 15.00 -14.66 -3.47
C VAL A 136 14.45 -14.53 -2.05
N GLU A 137 15.12 -13.75 -1.20
CA GLU A 137 14.65 -13.50 0.17
C GLU A 137 13.32 -12.76 0.20
N TYR A 138 13.12 -11.76 -0.67
CA TYR A 138 11.82 -11.11 -0.80
C TYR A 138 10.71 -12.12 -1.13
N THR A 139 10.94 -13.01 -2.10
CA THR A 139 9.97 -14.04 -2.49
C THR A 139 9.67 -14.99 -1.32
N ARG A 140 10.70 -15.40 -0.59
CA ARG A 140 10.56 -16.27 0.60
C ARG A 140 9.73 -15.59 1.70
N ILE A 141 10.05 -14.33 2.02
CA ILE A 141 9.34 -13.55 3.05
C ILE A 141 7.88 -13.32 2.64
N TYR A 142 7.65 -12.88 1.39
CA TYR A 142 6.30 -12.68 0.86
C TYR A 142 5.46 -13.95 0.98
N THR A 143 6.01 -15.09 0.55
CA THR A 143 5.33 -16.39 0.63
C THR A 143 4.98 -16.74 2.07
N ALA A 144 5.92 -16.58 3.02
CA ALA A 144 5.68 -16.87 4.43
C ALA A 144 4.59 -15.98 5.07
N VAL A 145 4.61 -14.67 4.79
CA VAL A 145 3.60 -13.73 5.31
C VAL A 145 2.23 -14.02 4.68
N SER A 146 2.18 -14.30 3.38
CA SER A 146 0.94 -14.61 2.67
C SER A 146 0.29 -15.93 3.12
N ALA A 147 1.06 -16.99 3.36
CA ALA A 147 0.56 -18.26 3.87
C ALA A 147 -0.07 -18.10 5.26
N SER A 148 0.52 -17.24 6.10
CA SER A 148 0.00 -16.91 7.42
C SER A 148 -1.32 -16.12 7.36
N HIS A 149 -1.56 -15.39 6.27
CA HIS A 149 -2.84 -14.71 6.01
C HIS A 149 -3.90 -15.67 5.49
N GLU A 150 -3.55 -16.54 4.54
CA GLU A 150 -4.44 -17.57 4.01
C GLU A 150 -4.94 -18.51 5.12
N TYR A 151 -4.06 -18.91 6.04
CA TYR A 151 -4.44 -19.72 7.19
C TYR A 151 -5.46 -19.01 8.10
N LEU A 152 -5.31 -17.71 8.38
CA LEU A 152 -6.27 -17.01 9.24
C LEU A 152 -7.61 -16.77 8.53
N TYR A 153 -7.60 -16.42 7.24
CA TYR A 153 -8.82 -16.14 6.47
C TYR A 153 -9.77 -17.35 6.46
N TYR A 154 -9.26 -18.57 6.23
CA TYR A 154 -10.08 -19.78 6.25
C TYR A 154 -10.57 -20.22 7.65
N HIS A 155 -10.02 -19.66 8.73
CA HIS A 155 -10.43 -20.01 10.10
C HIS A 155 -11.26 -18.92 10.79
N THR A 156 -11.29 -17.69 10.25
CA THR A 156 -12.17 -16.60 10.73
C THR A 156 -13.55 -16.58 10.07
N ASP A 157 -13.70 -17.15 8.88
CA ASP A 157 -15.02 -17.31 8.21
C ASP A 157 -15.78 -18.58 8.67
N ALA A 158 -15.28 -19.26 9.71
CA ALA A 158 -15.86 -20.50 10.27
C ALA A 158 -16.71 -20.29 11.54
N TYR A 159 -16.97 -19.04 11.94
CA TYR A 159 -17.83 -18.65 13.06
C TYR A 159 -18.72 -17.47 12.68
#